data_AF-A0A355S903-F1
#
_entry.id   AF-A0A355S903-F1
#
_cell.length_a   1.000
_cell.length_b   1.000
_cell.length_c   1.000
_cell.angle_alpha   90.00
_cell.angle_beta   90.00
_cell.angle_gamma   90.00
#
_symmetry.space_group_name_H-M   'P 1'
#
loop_
_entity.id
_entity.type
_entity.pdbx_description
1 polymer ?
#
loop_
_entity_poly.entity_id
_entity_poly.type
_entity_poly.pdbx_seq_one_letter_code
_entity_poly.pdbx_strand_id
1 'polypeptide(L)'
;MRRRSFLRTAATTALFTGPTRSLLALEKDDKFRQQIGIQLYTLRDQIRKNPLTTIKAVKEAGYAQGEMYGFPNCDPMINAAKAVGLQLHSSHFEWESVVNPADREFTDFRKTLDKAAKVGLSHLVIPYL
;
A
#
# COMPACT_ATOMS: atom_id res chain seq x y z
N MET A 1 33.98 40.57 -19.75
CA MET A 1 32.87 40.06 -18.91
C MET A 1 33.27 40.04 -17.44
N ARG A 2 32.40 40.46 -16.50
CA ARG A 2 32.69 40.43 -15.06
C ARG A 2 32.42 39.04 -14.48
N ARG A 3 33.43 38.41 -13.86
CA ARG A 3 33.39 37.05 -13.25
C ARG A 3 32.17 36.83 -12.34
N ARG A 4 31.81 37.86 -11.56
CA ARG A 4 30.64 37.85 -10.67
C ARG A 4 29.31 37.78 -11.43
N SER A 5 29.23 38.41 -12.61
CA SER A 5 28.04 38.37 -13.46
C SER A 5 27.89 36.99 -14.10
N PHE A 6 28.99 36.43 -14.59
CA PHE A 6 29.01 35.08 -15.16
C PHE A 6 28.58 34.01 -14.14
N LEU A 7 29.14 34.05 -12.92
CA LEU A 7 28.77 33.12 -11.85
C LEU A 7 27.29 33.22 -11.45
N ARG A 8 26.74 34.44 -11.38
CA ARG A 8 25.32 34.65 -11.13
C ARG A 8 24.48 34.05 -12.26
N THR A 9 24.78 34.38 -13.51
CA THR A 9 24.03 33.86 -14.68
C THR A 9 24.11 32.32 -14.78
N ALA A 10 25.28 31.72 -14.55
CA ALA A 10 25.46 30.26 -14.60
C ALA A 10 24.66 29.54 -13.49
N ALA A 11 24.67 30.07 -12.26
CA ALA A 11 23.91 29.50 -11.15
C ALA A 11 22.39 29.59 -11.38
N THR A 12 21.90 30.72 -11.90
CA THR A 12 20.48 30.88 -12.23
C THR A 12 20.07 29.90 -13.35
N THR A 13 20.89 29.76 -14.39
CA THR A 13 20.58 28.86 -15.51
C THR A 13 20.54 27.39 -15.07
N ALA A 14 21.48 26.95 -14.23
CA ALA A 14 21.53 25.58 -13.72
C ALA A 14 20.30 25.18 -12.87
N LEU A 15 19.70 26.13 -12.15
CA LEU A 15 18.46 25.90 -11.39
C LEU A 15 17.23 25.70 -12.30
N PHE A 16 17.23 26.31 -13.49
CA PHE A 16 16.12 26.19 -14.46
C PHE A 16 16.30 25.04 -15.45
N THR A 17 17.53 24.57 -15.70
CA THR A 17 17.83 23.49 -16.66
C THR A 17 18.11 22.13 -16.02
N GLY A 18 18.29 22.08 -14.69
CA GLY A 18 18.40 20.82 -13.96
C GLY A 18 17.09 20.04 -13.96
N PRO A 19 17.09 18.72 -13.74
CA PRO A 19 15.87 17.93 -13.65
C PRO A 19 15.10 18.33 -12.38
N THR A 20 14.26 19.35 -12.51
CA THR A 20 13.37 19.85 -11.45
C THR A 20 12.59 18.72 -10.77
N ARG A 21 12.27 17.65 -11.52
CA ARG A 21 11.63 16.43 -11.02
C ARG A 21 12.32 15.77 -9.82
N SER A 22 13.65 15.81 -9.72
CA SER A 22 14.37 15.18 -8.59
C SER A 22 14.21 15.97 -7.29
N LEU A 23 14.15 17.30 -7.40
CA LEU A 23 13.92 18.19 -6.24
C LEU A 23 12.47 18.15 -5.74
N LEU A 24 11.54 17.72 -6.60
CA LEU A 24 10.11 17.65 -6.32
C LEU A 24 9.63 16.24 -5.93
N ALA A 25 10.52 15.26 -5.84
CA ALA A 25 10.16 13.87 -5.48
C ALA A 25 9.51 13.74 -4.08
N LEU A 26 9.71 14.74 -3.20
CA LEU A 26 9.11 14.83 -1.88
C LEU A 26 7.99 15.89 -1.81
N GLU A 27 7.49 16.37 -2.94
CA GLU A 27 6.34 17.28 -2.95
C GLU A 27 5.16 16.68 -2.21
N LYS A 28 4.49 17.53 -1.43
CA LYS A 28 3.33 17.16 -0.61
C LYS A 28 2.17 16.64 -1.49
N ASP A 29 2.09 17.14 -2.71
CA ASP A 29 1.02 16.83 -3.66
C ASP A 29 1.42 15.77 -4.70
N ASP A 30 2.51 15.04 -4.46
CA ASP A 30 2.92 13.92 -5.31
C ASP A 30 1.88 12.79 -5.28
N LYS A 31 1.28 12.51 -6.44
CA LYS A 31 0.20 11.52 -6.57
C LYS A 31 0.63 10.12 -6.15
N PHE A 32 1.87 9.73 -6.44
CA PHE A 32 2.37 8.41 -6.11
C PHE A 32 2.45 8.24 -4.59
N ARG A 33 3.05 9.21 -3.89
CA ARG A 33 3.16 9.20 -2.41
C ARG A 33 1.79 9.24 -1.72
N GLN A 34 0.83 10.00 -2.27
CA GLN A 34 -0.54 10.04 -1.73
C GLN A 34 -1.28 8.71 -1.87
N GLN A 35 -0.83 7.82 -2.75
CA GLN A 35 -1.47 6.53 -3.03
C GLN A 35 -0.56 5.34 -2.73
N ILE A 36 0.63 5.56 -2.17
CA ILE A 36 1.61 4.47 -2.02
C ILE A 36 1.08 3.39 -1.08
N GLY A 37 1.16 2.15 -1.57
CA GLY A 37 0.71 0.96 -0.87
C GLY A 37 1.85 0.05 -0.43
N ILE A 38 1.59 -0.82 0.54
CA ILE A 38 2.50 -1.89 0.95
C ILE A 38 1.74 -3.21 1.08
N GLN A 39 2.35 -4.30 0.58
CA GLN A 39 1.90 -5.65 0.90
C GLN A 39 2.34 -6.00 2.33
N LEU A 40 1.36 -6.14 3.23
CA LEU A 40 1.56 -6.32 4.66
C LEU A 40 2.30 -7.62 5.02
N TYR A 41 2.34 -8.60 4.12
CA TYR A 41 3.12 -9.83 4.33
C TYR A 41 4.62 -9.57 4.53
N THR A 42 5.13 -8.45 4.02
CA THR A 42 6.50 -7.97 4.26
C THR A 42 6.80 -7.80 5.76
N LEU A 43 5.77 -7.55 6.58
CA LEU A 43 5.86 -7.31 8.02
C LEU A 43 5.18 -8.42 8.85
N ARG A 44 4.98 -9.61 8.26
CA ARG A 44 4.16 -10.68 8.85
C ARG A 44 4.54 -11.07 10.27
N ASP A 45 5.83 -11.06 10.61
CA ASP A 45 6.30 -11.48 11.93
C ASP A 45 6.01 -10.43 13.01
N GLN A 46 6.11 -9.15 12.65
CA GLN A 46 5.76 -8.02 13.51
C GLN A 46 4.25 -7.91 13.66
N ILE A 47 3.50 -8.09 12.57
CA ILE A 47 2.03 -8.14 12.59
C ILE A 47 1.56 -9.30 13.47
N ARG A 48 2.15 -10.50 13.35
CA ARG A 48 1.81 -11.65 14.21
C ARG A 48 1.99 -11.34 15.70
N LYS A 49 3.02 -10.56 16.06
CA LYS A 49 3.29 -10.16 17.44
C LYS A 49 2.35 -9.06 17.94
N ASN A 50 2.18 -7.99 17.15
CA ASN A 50 1.32 -6.86 17.50
C ASN A 50 0.82 -6.15 16.23
N PRO A 51 -0.39 -6.50 15.75
CA PRO A 51 -0.97 -5.93 14.54
C PRO A 51 -1.17 -4.41 14.63
N LEU A 52 -1.74 -3.93 15.74
CA LEU A 52 -2.08 -2.51 15.92
C LEU A 52 -0.83 -1.64 15.90
N THR A 53 0.18 -1.99 16.69
CA THR A 53 1.44 -1.22 16.74
C THR A 53 2.15 -1.22 15.39
N THR A 54 2.18 -2.37 14.72
CA THR A 54 2.87 -2.49 13.42
C THR A 54 2.16 -1.69 12.33
N ILE A 55 0.83 -1.81 12.23
CA ILE A 55 0.04 -1.10 11.22
C ILE A 55 0.00 0.42 11.50
N LYS A 56 0.01 0.83 12.78
CA LYS A 56 0.21 2.23 13.15
C LYS A 56 1.55 2.76 12.62
N ALA A 57 2.63 2.01 12.82
CA ALA A 57 3.95 2.39 12.30
C ALA A 57 3.98 2.47 10.76
N VAL A 58 3.28 1.57 10.06
CA VAL A 58 3.11 1.65 8.59
C VAL A 58 2.41 2.95 8.18
N LYS A 59 1.34 3.33 8.87
CA LYS A 59 0.62 4.58 8.59
C LYS A 59 1.52 5.80 8.85
N GLU A 60 2.23 5.81 9.96
CA GLU A 60 3.16 6.89 10.34
C GLU A 60 4.38 6.98 9.41
N ALA A 61 4.79 5.87 8.80
CA ALA A 61 5.84 5.84 7.77
C ALA A 61 5.38 6.47 6.43
N GLY A 62 4.10 6.81 6.29
CA GLY A 62 3.57 7.53 5.13
C GLY A 62 2.87 6.65 4.09
N TYR A 63 2.65 5.36 4.37
CA TYR A 63 1.84 4.53 3.48
C TYR A 63 0.35 4.92 3.56
N ALA A 64 -0.26 5.11 2.39
CA ALA A 64 -1.66 5.49 2.28
C ALA A 64 -2.59 4.27 2.43
N GLN A 65 -2.14 3.12 1.93
CA GLN A 65 -2.91 1.89 1.87
C GLN A 65 -2.07 0.63 2.14
N GLY A 66 -2.73 -0.45 2.54
CA GLY A 66 -2.14 -1.76 2.73
C GLY A 66 -2.88 -2.84 1.93
N GLU A 67 -2.14 -3.81 1.42
CA GLU A 67 -2.69 -5.06 0.90
C GLU A 67 -2.51 -6.15 1.97
N MET A 68 -3.60 -6.84 2.30
CA MET A 68 -3.60 -7.88 3.34
C MET A 68 -3.13 -9.23 2.79
N TYR A 69 -2.95 -10.17 3.72
CA TYR A 69 -2.67 -11.58 3.44
C TYR A 69 -3.50 -12.49 4.35
N GLY A 70 -3.63 -13.77 3.95
CA GLY A 70 -4.36 -14.78 4.73
C GLY A 70 -5.87 -14.54 4.76
N PHE A 71 -6.42 -13.81 3.79
CA PHE A 71 -7.83 -13.54 3.68
C PHE A 71 -8.60 -14.83 3.34
N PRO A 72 -9.77 -15.09 3.95
CA PRO A 72 -10.57 -14.19 4.79
C PRO A 72 -10.15 -14.09 6.28
N ASN A 73 -9.17 -14.85 6.75
CA ASN A 73 -8.86 -15.02 8.18
C ASN A 73 -7.85 -13.99 8.72
N CYS A 74 -8.07 -12.71 8.45
CA CYS A 74 -7.12 -11.63 8.74
C CYS A 74 -7.71 -10.45 9.54
N ASP A 75 -8.73 -10.70 10.36
CA ASP A 75 -9.42 -9.66 11.16
C ASP A 75 -8.50 -8.78 12.02
N PRO A 76 -7.40 -9.29 12.61
CA PRO A 76 -6.48 -8.42 13.35
C PRO A 76 -5.89 -7.29 12.48
N MET A 77 -5.61 -7.55 11.20
CA MET A 77 -5.13 -6.52 10.28
C MET A 77 -6.24 -5.54 9.89
N ILE A 78 -7.46 -6.05 9.62
CA ILE A 78 -8.62 -5.23 9.26
C ILE A 78 -8.93 -4.24 10.40
N ASN A 79 -8.98 -4.73 11.64
CA ASN A 79 -9.31 -3.91 12.80
C ASN A 79 -8.24 -2.87 13.09
N ALA A 80 -6.96 -3.26 13.02
CA ALA A 80 -5.85 -2.34 13.22
C ALA A 80 -5.80 -1.24 12.15
N ALA A 81 -6.00 -1.59 10.88
CA ALA A 81 -6.02 -0.62 9.78
C ALA A 81 -7.17 0.40 9.93
N LYS A 82 -8.38 -0.08 10.28
CA LYS A 82 -9.53 0.78 10.58
C LYS A 82 -9.24 1.73 11.74
N ALA A 83 -8.61 1.24 12.81
CA ALA A 83 -8.30 2.05 13.98
C ALA A 83 -7.33 3.21 13.70
N VAL A 84 -6.42 3.06 12.73
CA VAL A 84 -5.41 4.08 12.39
C VAL A 84 -5.68 4.82 11.08
N GLY A 85 -6.76 4.49 10.38
CA GLY A 85 -7.08 5.09 9.08
C GLY A 85 -6.12 4.69 7.95
N LEU A 86 -5.59 3.46 7.98
CA LEU A 86 -4.90 2.87 6.83
C LEU A 86 -5.96 2.28 5.89
N GLN A 87 -5.93 2.65 4.62
CA GLN A 87 -6.90 2.15 3.64
C GLN A 87 -6.59 0.70 3.26
N LEU A 88 -7.63 -0.10 3.05
CA LEU A 88 -7.51 -1.50 2.62
C LEU A 88 -8.36 -1.67 1.36
N HIS A 89 -7.69 -1.88 0.23
CA HIS A 89 -8.35 -2.04 -1.08
C HIS A 89 -8.13 -3.43 -1.68
N SER A 90 -7.08 -4.13 -1.25
CA SER A 90 -6.64 -5.41 -1.81
C SER A 90 -6.31 -6.44 -0.73
N SER A 91 -6.41 -7.72 -1.08
CA SER A 91 -5.86 -8.80 -0.27
C SER A 91 -5.48 -10.02 -1.11
N HIS A 92 -4.40 -10.69 -0.68
CA HIS A 92 -4.15 -12.08 -1.05
C HIS A 92 -5.15 -13.00 -0.33
N PHE A 93 -5.72 -13.96 -1.06
CA PHE A 93 -6.65 -14.96 -0.53
C PHE A 93 -6.26 -16.39 -0.92
N GLU A 94 -6.88 -17.37 -0.26
CA GLU A 94 -6.67 -18.79 -0.52
C GLU A 94 -7.24 -19.22 -1.87
N TRP A 95 -6.34 -19.46 -2.83
CA TRP A 95 -6.68 -19.78 -4.22
C TRP A 95 -7.37 -21.13 -4.37
N GLU A 96 -7.14 -22.09 -3.46
CA GLU A 96 -7.79 -23.40 -3.47
C GLU A 96 -9.32 -23.29 -3.46
N SER A 97 -9.86 -22.24 -2.83
CA SER A 97 -11.32 -21.97 -2.83
C SER A 97 -11.92 -21.77 -4.22
N VAL A 98 -11.07 -21.48 -5.23
CA VAL A 98 -11.47 -21.29 -6.63
C VAL A 98 -10.98 -22.43 -7.52
N VAL A 99 -9.75 -22.92 -7.34
CA VAL A 99 -9.19 -23.94 -8.25
C VAL A 99 -9.52 -25.38 -7.87
N ASN A 100 -9.79 -25.63 -6.59
CA ASN A 100 -10.12 -26.94 -6.05
C ASN A 100 -11.22 -26.80 -4.98
N PRO A 101 -12.41 -26.29 -5.36
CA PRO A 101 -13.46 -26.01 -4.39
C PRO A 101 -13.98 -27.31 -3.76
N ALA A 102 -14.32 -27.25 -2.47
CA ALA A 102 -14.88 -28.39 -1.75
C ALA A 102 -16.28 -28.81 -2.28
N ASP A 103 -16.98 -27.89 -2.93
CA ASP A 103 -18.31 -28.08 -3.48
C ASP A 103 -18.50 -27.32 -4.80
N ARG A 104 -19.43 -27.79 -5.63
CA ARG A 104 -19.71 -27.19 -6.96
C ARG A 104 -20.29 -25.78 -6.88
N GLU A 105 -20.80 -25.37 -5.72
CA GLU A 105 -21.39 -24.05 -5.51
C GLU A 105 -20.35 -23.00 -5.05
N PHE A 106 -19.09 -23.41 -4.88
CA PHE A 106 -17.99 -22.54 -4.45
C PHE A 106 -18.29 -21.85 -3.12
N THR A 107 -18.88 -22.58 -2.17
CA THR A 107 -19.42 -22.01 -0.93
C THR A 107 -18.38 -21.19 -0.16
N ASP A 108 -17.14 -21.67 -0.06
CA ASP A 108 -16.08 -20.96 0.67
C ASP A 108 -15.55 -19.73 -0.06
N PHE A 109 -15.49 -19.77 -1.39
CA PHE A 109 -15.18 -18.58 -2.17
C PHE A 109 -16.30 -17.52 -2.06
N ARG A 110 -17.57 -17.92 -2.06
CA ARG A 110 -18.70 -16.98 -1.84
C ARG A 110 -18.62 -16.30 -0.47
N LYS A 111 -18.31 -17.03 0.60
CA LYS A 111 -18.05 -16.43 1.93
C LYS A 111 -16.90 -15.43 1.90
N THR A 112 -15.86 -15.74 1.12
CA THR A 112 -14.72 -14.85 0.90
C THR A 112 -15.17 -13.56 0.20
N LEU A 113 -15.98 -13.66 -0.85
CA LEU A 113 -16.57 -12.50 -1.53
C LEU A 113 -17.45 -11.66 -0.61
N ASP A 114 -18.32 -12.29 0.18
CA ASP A 114 -19.18 -11.59 1.14
C ASP A 114 -18.37 -10.82 2.18
N LYS A 115 -17.29 -11.42 2.68
CA LYS A 115 -16.38 -10.73 3.60
C LYS A 115 -15.65 -9.59 2.91
N ALA A 116 -15.19 -9.78 1.67
CA ALA A 116 -14.50 -8.75 0.90
C ALA A 116 -15.41 -7.53 0.68
N ALA A 117 -16.67 -7.76 0.33
CA ALA A 117 -17.68 -6.70 0.19
C ALA A 117 -17.91 -5.95 1.52
N LYS A 118 -18.03 -6.67 2.65
CA LYS A 118 -18.18 -6.05 3.98
C LYS A 118 -16.97 -5.23 4.41
N VAL A 119 -15.78 -5.63 4.02
CA VAL A 119 -14.53 -4.90 4.31
C VAL A 119 -14.33 -3.72 3.34
N GLY A 120 -14.96 -3.76 2.17
CA GLY A 120 -14.83 -2.74 1.13
C GLY A 120 -13.65 -2.97 0.19
N LEU A 121 -13.22 -4.23 0.01
CA LEU A 121 -12.13 -4.54 -0.91
C LEU A 121 -12.59 -4.41 -2.36
N SER A 122 -11.74 -3.81 -3.19
CA SER A 122 -11.92 -3.73 -4.65
C SER A 122 -11.16 -4.83 -5.38
N HIS A 123 -10.13 -5.42 -4.75
CA HIS A 123 -9.27 -6.42 -5.35
C HIS A 123 -9.11 -7.64 -4.43
N LEU A 124 -9.29 -8.83 -5.01
CA LEU A 124 -8.88 -10.10 -4.42
C LEU A 124 -7.87 -10.73 -5.37
N VAL A 125 -6.68 -11.01 -4.86
CA VAL A 125 -5.53 -11.39 -5.66
C VAL A 125 -5.10 -12.79 -5.28
N ILE A 126 -4.90 -13.65 -6.28
CA ILE A 126 -4.22 -14.94 -6.11
C ILE A 126 -2.71 -14.66 -6.25
N PRO A 127 -1.92 -14.71 -5.17
CA PRO A 127 -0.49 -14.54 -5.28
C PRO A 127 0.13 -15.78 -5.93
N TYR A 128 0.86 -15.60 -7.02
CA TYR A 128 1.75 -16.63 -7.55
C TYR A 128 3.10 -16.50 -6.83
N LEU A 129 3.43 -17.47 -5.99
CA LEU A 129 4.74 -17.62 -5.35
C LEU A 129 5.29 -19.02 -5.63
#